data_AF-A0A7V0RJL0-F1
#
_entry.id   AF-A0A7V0RJL0-F1
#
_cell.length_a   1.000
_cell.length_b   1.000
_cell.length_c   1.000
_cell.angle_alpha   90.00
_cell.angle_beta   90.00
_cell.angle_gamma   90.00
#
_symmetry.space_group_name_H-M   'P 1'
#
loop_
_entity.id
_entity.type
_entity.pdbx_description
1 polymer ?
#
loop_
_entity_poly.entity_id
_entity_poly.type
_entity_poly.pdbx_seq_one_letter_code
_entity_poly.pdbx_strand_id
1 'polypeptide(L)'
;MPIEPATRSLIQRAAKVLADGGVVAFPTETVYGLGADATNADAVLRVYEMKGRPRFNPLIAHVADLETAGAHGCFNAPARKLAEAFWPGPLTIVLKRRAESRICDLVSAGLETIALRVPANEIARGLLRAAGCPVAAPSANRAGHVSATAASHVAADLGAGPDFILDGGDTVLGLESTVIDLSGPEPLLLRPGAIPREEIENILAAKLGDATTPNEPTSPLSPGQLASHYAPRARVRLEATCVEPGEALLAFGGNPLPTQ
;
A
#
# COMPACT_ATOMS: atom_id res chain seq x y z
N MET A 1 -13.69 -6.96 -17.93
CA MET A 1 -13.69 -8.30 -17.29
C MET A 1 -14.50 -8.21 -16.01
N PRO A 2 -15.28 -9.25 -15.66
CA PRO A 2 -16.12 -9.16 -14.48
C PRO A 2 -15.26 -9.11 -13.22
N ILE A 3 -15.75 -8.35 -12.25
CA ILE A 3 -15.36 -8.45 -10.85
C ILE A 3 -15.76 -9.85 -10.37
N GLU A 4 -14.83 -10.60 -9.78
CA GLU A 4 -15.01 -12.01 -9.44
C GLU A 4 -15.01 -12.20 -7.92
N PRO A 5 -15.98 -12.92 -7.32
CA PRO A 5 -16.00 -13.12 -5.87
C PRO A 5 -14.76 -13.87 -5.38
N ALA A 6 -14.25 -13.51 -4.21
CA ALA A 6 -13.03 -14.11 -3.64
C ALA A 6 -13.23 -15.51 -3.03
N THR A 7 -13.79 -16.44 -3.81
CA THR A 7 -13.85 -17.86 -3.44
C THR A 7 -12.48 -18.52 -3.52
N ARG A 8 -12.29 -19.65 -2.82
CA ARG A 8 -11.01 -20.38 -2.84
C ARG A 8 -10.52 -20.73 -4.24
N SER A 9 -11.41 -21.16 -5.14
CA SER A 9 -11.04 -21.51 -6.53
C SER A 9 -10.68 -20.28 -7.36
N LEU A 10 -11.35 -19.14 -7.14
CA LEU A 10 -11.05 -17.89 -7.83
C LEU A 10 -9.75 -17.25 -7.32
N ILE A 11 -9.44 -17.39 -6.02
CA ILE A 11 -8.13 -17.02 -5.47
C ILE A 11 -7.01 -17.84 -6.13
N GLN A 12 -7.20 -19.15 -6.34
CA GLN A 12 -6.22 -19.99 -7.06
C GLN A 12 -6.06 -19.57 -8.53
N ARG A 13 -7.15 -19.19 -9.20
CA ARG A 13 -7.09 -18.65 -10.56
C ARG A 13 -6.33 -17.32 -10.61
N ALA A 14 -6.60 -16.42 -9.68
CA ALA A 14 -5.88 -15.15 -9.56
C ALA A 14 -4.38 -15.36 -9.25
N ALA A 15 -4.03 -16.33 -8.40
CA ALA A 15 -2.64 -16.71 -8.16
C ALA A 15 -1.95 -17.20 -9.45
N LYS A 16 -2.65 -17.99 -10.27
CA LYS A 16 -2.14 -18.41 -11.59
C LYS A 16 -1.94 -17.21 -12.53
N VAL A 17 -2.86 -16.24 -12.53
CA VAL A 17 -2.71 -15.00 -13.30
C VAL A 17 -1.41 -14.28 -12.89
N LEU A 18 -1.14 -14.13 -11.59
CA LEU A 18 0.13 -13.54 -11.12
C LEU A 18 1.36 -14.32 -11.61
N ALA A 19 1.32 -15.66 -11.47
CA ALA A 19 2.42 -16.53 -11.89
C ALA A 19 2.69 -16.47 -13.41
N ASP A 20 1.65 -16.25 -14.21
CA ASP A 20 1.73 -16.10 -15.66
C ASP A 20 2.13 -14.65 -16.08
N GLY A 21 2.54 -13.79 -15.14
CA GLY A 21 2.95 -12.40 -15.40
C GLY A 21 1.80 -11.39 -15.50
N GLY A 22 0.62 -11.80 -15.05
CA GLY A 22 -0.60 -11.02 -14.97
C GLY A 22 -0.64 -10.02 -13.81
N VAL A 23 -1.59 -9.10 -13.87
CA VAL A 23 -1.87 -8.10 -12.83
C VAL A 23 -3.24 -8.37 -12.21
N VAL A 24 -3.27 -8.51 -10.88
CA VAL A 24 -4.48 -8.80 -10.11
C VAL A 24 -4.79 -7.67 -9.16
N ALA A 25 -6.02 -7.15 -9.19
CA ALA A 25 -6.53 -6.31 -8.13
C ALA A 25 -7.16 -7.17 -7.02
N PHE A 26 -6.81 -6.90 -5.76
CA PHE A 26 -7.28 -7.68 -4.62
C PHE A 26 -7.50 -6.82 -3.37
N PRO A 27 -8.44 -7.20 -2.48
CA PRO A 27 -8.73 -6.46 -1.27
C PRO A 27 -7.63 -6.66 -0.22
N THR A 28 -7.37 -5.63 0.58
CA THR A 28 -6.67 -5.75 1.87
C THR A 28 -7.54 -5.17 2.99
N GLU A 29 -7.08 -5.15 4.23
CA GLU A 29 -7.77 -4.46 5.32
C GLU A 29 -7.71 -2.94 5.17
N THR A 30 -6.72 -2.43 4.42
CA THR A 30 -6.52 -0.99 4.17
C THR A 30 -7.30 -0.50 2.97
N VAL A 31 -6.86 -0.87 1.78
CA VAL A 31 -7.37 -0.44 0.46
C VAL A 31 -7.13 -1.59 -0.52
N TYR A 32 -7.77 -1.59 -1.68
CA TYR A 32 -7.46 -2.54 -2.75
C TYR A 32 -6.04 -2.31 -3.27
N GLY A 33 -5.30 -3.40 -3.48
CA GLY A 33 -3.97 -3.39 -4.10
C GLY A 33 -4.04 -3.83 -5.56
N LEU A 34 -3.21 -3.23 -6.42
CA LEU A 34 -2.98 -3.66 -7.80
C LEU A 34 -1.66 -4.43 -7.86
N GLY A 35 -1.74 -5.75 -7.75
CA GLY A 35 -0.60 -6.64 -7.58
C GLY A 35 -0.05 -7.24 -8.86
N ALA A 36 1.26 -7.34 -8.91
CA ALA A 36 2.00 -8.21 -9.83
C ALA A 36 3.07 -8.99 -9.06
N ASP A 37 3.56 -10.10 -9.63
CA ASP A 37 4.72 -10.81 -9.07
C ASP A 37 5.91 -9.85 -8.97
N ALA A 38 6.38 -9.62 -7.74
CA ALA A 38 7.45 -8.68 -7.44
C ALA A 38 8.82 -9.13 -7.98
N THR A 39 8.95 -10.39 -8.37
CA THR A 39 10.17 -10.98 -8.96
C THR A 39 10.19 -10.87 -10.47
N ASN A 40 9.06 -10.51 -11.10
CA ASN A 40 8.92 -10.33 -12.54
C ASN A 40 8.89 -8.84 -12.90
N ALA A 41 9.99 -8.34 -13.47
CA ALA A 41 10.14 -6.93 -13.83
C ALA A 41 9.10 -6.44 -14.85
N ASP A 42 8.74 -7.27 -15.83
CA ASP A 42 7.74 -6.90 -16.85
C ASP A 42 6.34 -6.78 -16.22
N ALA A 43 5.98 -7.70 -15.32
CA ALA A 43 4.71 -7.63 -14.59
C ALA A 43 4.63 -6.40 -13.68
N VAL A 44 5.72 -6.06 -12.98
CA VAL A 44 5.81 -4.83 -12.17
C VAL A 44 5.71 -3.58 -13.05
N LEU A 45 6.31 -3.59 -14.24
CA LEU A 45 6.22 -2.47 -15.17
C LEU A 45 4.76 -2.21 -15.61
N ARG A 46 3.99 -3.28 -15.87
CA ARG A 46 2.55 -3.17 -16.17
C ARG A 46 1.78 -2.46 -15.06
N VAL A 47 2.12 -2.69 -13.78
CA VAL A 47 1.50 -1.97 -12.65
C VAL A 47 1.78 -0.47 -12.71
N TYR A 48 3.02 -0.06 -13.03
CA TYR A 48 3.35 1.36 -13.22
C TYR A 48 2.56 1.98 -14.38
N GLU A 49 2.50 1.28 -15.52
CA GLU A 49 1.82 1.72 -16.73
C GLU A 49 0.30 1.86 -16.54
N MET A 50 -0.36 0.84 -15.97
CA MET A 50 -1.80 0.87 -15.69
C MET A 50 -2.19 2.04 -14.77
N LYS A 51 -1.33 2.39 -13.82
CA LYS A 51 -1.57 3.49 -12.88
C LYS A 51 -1.17 4.85 -13.46
N GLY A 52 -0.37 4.92 -14.51
CA GLY A 52 0.33 6.15 -14.89
C GLY A 52 1.26 6.65 -13.78
N ARG A 53 1.87 5.73 -13.02
CA ARG A 53 2.72 6.06 -11.87
C ARG A 53 4.17 6.29 -12.32
N PRO A 54 4.86 7.35 -11.84
CA PRO A 54 6.28 7.53 -12.12
C PRO A 54 7.14 6.38 -11.53
N ARG A 55 8.10 5.89 -12.30
CA ARG A 55 8.96 4.74 -11.92
C ARG A 55 9.87 4.99 -10.73
N PHE A 56 10.12 6.25 -10.38
CA PHE A 56 10.91 6.62 -9.21
C PHE A 56 10.14 6.46 -7.88
N ASN A 57 8.83 6.17 -7.93
CA ASN A 57 8.00 6.05 -6.74
C ASN A 57 7.84 4.57 -6.35
N PRO A 58 8.58 4.10 -5.32
CA PRO A 58 8.68 2.68 -5.00
C PRO A 58 7.33 2.05 -4.68
N LEU A 59 7.26 0.73 -4.69
CA LEU A 59 6.08 -0.08 -4.40
C LEU A 59 6.29 -0.86 -3.09
N ILE A 60 5.18 -1.27 -2.46
CA ILE A 60 5.22 -2.16 -1.30
C ILE A 60 5.08 -3.60 -1.79
N ALA A 61 6.04 -4.44 -1.45
CA ALA A 61 5.94 -5.88 -1.65
C ALA A 61 5.18 -6.51 -0.48
N HIS A 62 4.05 -7.13 -0.81
CA HIS A 62 3.24 -7.89 0.12
C HIS A 62 3.74 -9.33 0.13
N VAL A 63 3.86 -9.91 1.32
CA VAL A 63 4.32 -11.29 1.55
C VAL A 63 3.40 -12.00 2.54
N ALA A 64 3.37 -13.33 2.48
CA ALA A 64 2.40 -14.13 3.24
C ALA A 64 2.65 -14.15 4.75
N ASP A 65 3.91 -13.96 5.17
CA ASP A 65 4.36 -14.06 6.56
C ASP A 65 5.75 -13.41 6.77
N LEU A 66 6.14 -13.31 8.04
CA LEU A 66 7.41 -12.74 8.48
C LEU A 66 8.62 -13.54 7.98
N GLU A 67 8.51 -14.87 7.86
CA GLU A 67 9.59 -15.70 7.33
C GLU A 67 9.90 -15.32 5.88
N THR A 68 8.87 -15.23 5.03
CA THR A 68 9.02 -14.77 3.65
C THR A 68 9.56 -13.34 3.59
N ALA A 69 9.08 -12.44 4.46
CA ALA A 69 9.63 -11.08 4.56
C ALA A 69 11.14 -11.09 4.87
N GLY A 70 11.57 -11.96 5.78
CA GLY A 70 12.95 -12.13 6.21
C GLY A 70 13.90 -12.61 5.11
N ALA A 71 13.38 -13.22 4.04
CA ALA A 71 14.16 -13.58 2.85
C ALA A 71 14.50 -12.36 1.95
N HIS A 72 13.81 -11.23 2.15
CA HIS A 72 13.94 -10.04 1.30
C HIS A 72 14.50 -8.82 2.03
N GLY A 73 14.19 -8.66 3.32
CA GLY A 73 14.64 -7.56 4.16
C GLY A 73 15.57 -8.00 5.30
N CYS A 74 16.50 -7.12 5.67
CA CYS A 74 17.37 -7.29 6.83
C CYS A 74 16.68 -6.79 8.10
N PHE A 75 16.13 -7.69 8.91
CA PHE A 75 15.43 -7.34 10.16
C PHE A 75 16.39 -7.10 11.32
N ASN A 76 16.42 -5.87 11.83
CA ASN A 76 17.00 -5.52 13.12
C ASN A 76 16.00 -5.79 14.27
N ALA A 77 16.44 -5.58 15.53
CA ALA A 77 15.59 -5.81 16.70
C ALA A 77 14.30 -4.95 16.71
N PRO A 78 14.35 -3.63 16.41
CA PRO A 78 13.13 -2.81 16.24
C PRO A 78 12.17 -3.37 15.19
N ALA A 79 12.68 -3.78 14.02
CA ALA A 79 11.87 -4.32 12.94
C ALA A 79 11.16 -5.62 13.33
N ARG A 80 11.85 -6.53 14.03
CA ARG A 80 11.22 -7.76 14.53
C ARG A 80 10.13 -7.45 15.55
N LYS A 81 10.38 -6.57 16.52
CA LYS A 81 9.36 -6.18 17.52
C LYS A 81 8.10 -5.63 16.86
N LEU A 82 8.26 -4.72 15.91
CA LEU A 82 7.12 -4.12 15.21
C LEU A 82 6.40 -5.12 14.30
N ALA A 83 7.13 -5.99 13.60
CA ALA A 83 6.53 -7.05 12.80
C ALA A 83 5.74 -8.04 13.67
N GLU A 84 6.30 -8.49 14.79
CA GLU A 84 5.62 -9.40 15.73
C GLU A 84 4.36 -8.77 16.36
N ALA A 85 4.37 -7.45 16.60
CA ALA A 85 3.24 -6.73 17.17
C ALA A 85 2.13 -6.44 16.16
N PHE A 86 2.48 -6.08 14.92
CA PHE A 86 1.53 -5.51 13.95
C PHE A 86 1.36 -6.32 12.66
N TRP A 87 2.09 -7.42 12.46
CA TRP A 87 1.87 -8.33 11.33
C TRP A 87 1.21 -9.64 11.77
N PRO A 88 0.20 -10.13 11.01
CA PRO A 88 -0.42 -9.52 9.85
C PRO A 88 -1.22 -8.23 10.18
N GLY A 89 -1.07 -7.18 9.37
CA GLY A 89 -1.74 -5.90 9.64
C GLY A 89 -1.27 -4.69 8.82
N PRO A 90 -1.80 -3.50 9.15
CA PRO A 90 -1.63 -2.29 8.36
C PRO A 90 -0.30 -1.55 8.66
N LEU A 91 0.76 -2.31 8.94
CA LEU A 91 2.12 -1.77 9.06
C LEU A 91 2.94 -2.13 7.81
N THR A 92 3.64 -1.16 7.25
CA THR A 92 4.69 -1.37 6.26
C THR A 92 6.02 -1.01 6.89
N ILE A 93 7.01 -1.90 6.74
CA ILE A 93 8.36 -1.68 7.26
C ILE A 93 9.32 -1.56 6.08
N VAL A 94 10.06 -0.45 6.03
CA VAL A 94 11.17 -0.24 5.12
C VAL A 94 12.45 -0.74 5.78
N LEU A 95 13.15 -1.63 5.09
CA LEU A 95 14.37 -2.30 5.58
C LEU A 95 15.48 -2.19 4.56
N LYS A 96 16.73 -2.36 4.99
CA LYS A 96 17.81 -2.67 4.04
C LYS A 96 17.45 -3.95 3.30
N ARG A 97 17.59 -3.92 1.97
CA ARG A 97 17.32 -5.08 1.12
C ARG A 97 18.45 -6.10 1.27
N ARG A 98 18.10 -7.40 1.28
CA ARG A 98 19.08 -8.49 1.18
C ARG A 98 19.64 -8.59 -0.24
N ALA A 99 20.93 -8.88 -0.34
CA ALA A 99 21.59 -9.08 -1.63
C ALA A 99 20.97 -10.25 -2.42
N GLU A 100 20.48 -11.27 -1.73
CA GLU A 100 19.85 -12.47 -2.31
C GLU A 100 18.36 -12.28 -2.62
N SER A 101 17.81 -11.09 -2.35
CA SER A 101 16.40 -10.82 -2.58
C SER A 101 16.06 -10.91 -4.06
N ARG A 102 15.16 -11.83 -4.40
CA ARG A 102 14.63 -12.03 -5.77
C ARG A 102 13.64 -10.98 -6.23
N ILE A 103 13.22 -10.05 -5.36
CA ILE A 103 12.33 -8.94 -5.74
C ILE A 103 13.10 -8.02 -6.67
N CYS A 104 12.52 -7.62 -7.80
CA CYS A 104 13.21 -6.83 -8.81
C CYS A 104 13.39 -5.36 -8.38
N ASP A 105 14.39 -4.69 -8.96
CA ASP A 105 14.77 -3.32 -8.59
C ASP A 105 13.69 -2.27 -8.90
N LEU A 106 12.77 -2.57 -9.82
CA LEU A 106 11.62 -1.71 -10.13
C LEU A 106 10.68 -1.55 -8.92
N VAL A 107 10.63 -2.53 -8.02
CA VAL A 107 9.82 -2.44 -6.79
C VAL A 107 10.42 -1.43 -5.82
N SER A 108 11.74 -1.39 -5.66
CA SER A 108 12.43 -0.41 -4.81
C SER A 108 12.77 0.89 -5.53
N ALA A 109 12.39 1.05 -6.81
CA ALA A 109 12.79 2.19 -7.64
C ALA A 109 14.32 2.43 -7.67
N GLY A 110 15.10 1.35 -7.57
CA GLY A 110 16.57 1.39 -7.53
C GLY A 110 17.18 1.72 -6.16
N LEU A 111 16.37 1.85 -5.10
CA LEU A 111 16.88 2.07 -3.73
C LEU A 111 17.51 0.78 -3.15
N GLU A 112 18.45 0.96 -2.22
CA GLU A 112 19.04 -0.11 -1.41
C GLU A 112 18.07 -0.65 -0.32
N THR A 113 16.92 -0.01 -0.18
CA THR A 113 15.88 -0.38 0.78
C THR A 113 14.69 -1.04 0.10
N ILE A 114 13.89 -1.77 0.88
CA ILE A 114 12.69 -2.44 0.41
C ILE A 114 11.55 -2.26 1.42
N ALA A 115 10.36 -1.93 0.91
CA ALA A 115 9.14 -1.81 1.71
C ALA A 115 8.38 -3.13 1.71
N LEU A 116 8.21 -3.73 2.89
CA LEU A 116 7.53 -5.02 3.07
C LEU A 116 6.29 -4.87 3.94
N ARG A 117 5.28 -5.71 3.68
CA ARG A 117 4.07 -5.82 4.49
C ARG A 117 3.49 -7.23 4.46
N VAL A 118 2.97 -7.67 5.59
CA VAL A 118 2.10 -8.86 5.68
C VAL A 118 0.67 -8.35 5.92
N PRO A 119 -0.23 -8.38 4.93
CA PRO A 119 -1.60 -7.86 5.09
C PRO A 119 -2.43 -8.76 6.02
N ALA A 120 -3.32 -8.18 6.82
CA ALA A 120 -4.21 -8.97 7.71
C ALA A 120 -5.33 -9.68 6.96
N ASN A 121 -5.77 -9.11 5.84
CA ASN A 121 -6.88 -9.65 5.06
C ASN A 121 -6.64 -11.11 4.59
N GLU A 122 -7.61 -12.00 4.88
CA GLU A 122 -7.51 -13.43 4.58
C GLU A 122 -7.51 -13.72 3.07
N ILE A 123 -8.20 -12.92 2.26
CA ILE A 123 -8.18 -13.05 0.79
C ILE A 123 -6.79 -12.71 0.26
N ALA A 124 -6.21 -11.59 0.72
CA ALA A 124 -4.85 -11.21 0.36
C ALA A 124 -3.82 -12.27 0.77
N ARG A 125 -3.87 -12.76 2.01
CA ARG A 125 -2.96 -13.83 2.47
C ARG A 125 -3.18 -15.14 1.73
N GLY A 126 -4.43 -15.50 1.43
CA GLY A 126 -4.77 -16.66 0.61
C GLY A 126 -4.16 -16.57 -0.79
N LEU A 127 -4.27 -15.39 -1.43
CA LEU A 127 -3.65 -15.11 -2.73
C LEU A 127 -2.12 -15.21 -2.66
N LEU A 128 -1.48 -14.58 -1.68
CA LEU A 128 -0.02 -14.58 -1.50
C LEU A 128 0.51 -16.00 -1.29
N ARG A 129 -0.16 -16.81 -0.45
CA ARG A 129 0.19 -18.22 -0.24
C ARG A 129 0.01 -19.07 -1.51
N ALA A 130 -1.09 -18.85 -2.24
CA ALA A 130 -1.38 -19.59 -3.47
C ALA A 130 -0.43 -19.21 -4.62
N ALA A 131 0.00 -17.95 -4.71
CA ALA A 131 0.96 -17.48 -5.70
C ALA A 131 2.39 -17.96 -5.40
N GLY A 132 2.75 -18.07 -4.11
CA GLY A 132 4.07 -18.55 -3.71
C GLY A 132 5.21 -17.56 -4.00
N CYS A 133 4.88 -16.30 -4.29
CA CYS A 133 5.82 -15.21 -4.55
C CYS A 133 5.40 -13.93 -3.81
N PRO A 134 6.33 -13.00 -3.54
CA PRO A 134 5.99 -11.65 -3.10
C PRO A 134 5.22 -10.91 -4.19
N VAL A 135 4.22 -10.12 -3.81
CA VAL A 135 3.38 -9.37 -4.75
C VAL A 135 3.58 -7.87 -4.54
N ALA A 136 4.13 -7.18 -5.54
CA ALA A 136 4.28 -5.73 -5.51
C ALA A 136 2.92 -5.09 -5.79
N ALA A 137 2.34 -4.42 -4.80
CA ALA A 137 0.97 -3.92 -4.86
C ALA A 137 0.84 -2.52 -4.25
N PRO A 138 0.92 -1.45 -5.05
CA PRO A 138 0.37 -0.15 -4.66
C PRO A 138 -1.16 -0.19 -4.64
N SER A 139 -1.80 0.89 -4.21
CA SER A 139 -3.26 1.03 -4.26
C SER A 139 -3.83 0.88 -5.68
N ALA A 140 -5.02 0.29 -5.81
CA ALA A 140 -5.63 -0.05 -7.10
C ALA A 140 -6.44 1.11 -7.73
N ASN A 141 -5.76 2.23 -7.96
CA ASN A 141 -6.29 3.44 -8.58
C ASN A 141 -5.24 4.09 -9.49
N ARG A 142 -5.65 4.98 -10.40
CA ARG A 142 -4.72 5.83 -11.16
C ARG A 142 -3.93 6.74 -10.21
N ALA A 143 -2.68 7.01 -10.54
CA ALA A 143 -1.83 7.89 -9.75
C ALA A 143 -2.50 9.27 -9.56
N GLY A 144 -2.53 9.77 -8.32
CA GLY A 144 -3.18 11.02 -7.94
C GLY A 144 -4.69 10.91 -7.63
N HIS A 145 -5.36 9.81 -8.00
CA HIS A 145 -6.75 9.57 -7.60
C HIS A 145 -6.86 9.03 -6.17
N VAL A 146 -8.06 9.12 -5.61
CA VAL A 146 -8.42 8.53 -4.31
C VAL A 146 -8.27 7.01 -4.37
N SER A 147 -7.77 6.40 -3.30
CA SER A 147 -7.55 4.97 -3.28
C SER A 147 -8.83 4.15 -3.24
N ALA A 148 -8.81 3.03 -3.97
CA ALA A 148 -9.95 2.15 -4.11
C ALA A 148 -10.19 1.36 -2.82
N THR A 149 -11.39 1.50 -2.25
CA THR A 149 -11.82 0.73 -1.06
C THR A 149 -12.82 -0.38 -1.38
N ALA A 150 -13.21 -0.55 -2.65
CA ALA A 150 -14.13 -1.57 -3.12
C ALA A 150 -13.72 -2.04 -4.54
N ALA A 151 -14.11 -3.25 -4.94
CA ALA A 151 -13.82 -3.76 -6.28
C ALA A 151 -14.44 -2.89 -7.39
N SER A 152 -15.61 -2.31 -7.12
CA SER A 152 -16.27 -1.35 -8.02
C SER A 152 -15.43 -0.08 -8.25
N HIS A 153 -14.74 0.42 -7.23
CA HIS A 153 -13.82 1.56 -7.34
C HIS A 153 -12.64 1.24 -8.27
N VAL A 154 -12.09 0.02 -8.15
CA VAL A 154 -11.03 -0.47 -9.05
C VAL A 154 -11.51 -0.50 -10.49
N ALA A 155 -12.67 -1.12 -10.75
CA ALA A 155 -13.21 -1.23 -12.10
C ALA A 155 -13.56 0.14 -12.71
N ALA A 156 -14.07 1.07 -11.89
CA ALA A 156 -14.40 2.43 -12.34
C ALA A 156 -13.15 3.23 -12.72
N ASP A 157 -12.06 3.10 -11.98
CA ASP A 157 -10.86 3.91 -12.23
C ASP A 157 -9.88 3.25 -13.22
N LEU A 158 -9.65 1.94 -13.14
CA LEU A 158 -8.68 1.23 -13.98
C LEU A 158 -9.33 0.53 -15.19
N GLY A 159 -10.66 0.47 -15.26
CA GLY A 159 -11.38 -0.14 -16.38
C GLY A 159 -10.99 -1.62 -16.58
N ALA A 160 -10.63 -1.96 -17.81
CA ALA A 160 -10.15 -3.29 -18.19
C ALA A 160 -8.62 -3.47 -17.99
N GLY A 161 -7.97 -2.59 -17.23
CA GLY A 161 -6.52 -2.65 -16.98
C GLY A 161 -6.08 -3.94 -16.28
N PRO A 162 -6.55 -4.23 -15.05
CA PRO A 162 -6.18 -5.46 -14.35
C PRO A 162 -6.69 -6.69 -15.09
N ASP A 163 -5.88 -7.75 -15.12
CA ASP A 163 -6.23 -9.04 -15.72
C ASP A 163 -7.26 -9.81 -14.87
N PHE A 164 -7.35 -9.48 -13.58
CA PHE A 164 -8.29 -10.08 -12.64
C PHE A 164 -8.64 -9.09 -11.52
N ILE A 165 -9.89 -9.08 -11.06
CA ILE A 165 -10.32 -8.31 -9.88
C ILE A 165 -11.02 -9.27 -8.91
N LEU A 166 -10.40 -9.50 -7.75
CA LEU A 166 -11.00 -10.25 -6.65
C LEU A 166 -11.90 -9.33 -5.83
N ASP A 167 -13.15 -9.71 -5.65
CA ASP A 167 -14.12 -9.01 -4.81
C ASP A 167 -14.21 -9.63 -3.42
N GLY A 168 -13.77 -8.87 -2.42
CA GLY A 168 -13.93 -9.21 -1.01
C GLY A 168 -14.84 -8.25 -0.25
N GLY A 169 -15.61 -7.42 -0.97
CA GLY A 169 -16.38 -6.32 -0.37
C GLY A 169 -15.54 -5.10 -0.01
N ASP A 170 -16.12 -4.20 0.76
CA ASP A 170 -15.46 -2.95 1.17
C ASP A 170 -14.29 -3.22 2.12
N THR A 171 -13.21 -2.44 1.99
CA THR A 171 -12.09 -2.48 2.93
C THR A 171 -12.49 -1.91 4.29
N VAL A 172 -11.97 -2.52 5.36
CA VAL A 172 -12.40 -2.21 6.73
C VAL A 172 -11.89 -0.84 7.21
N LEU A 173 -10.65 -0.48 6.86
CA LEU A 173 -10.01 0.75 7.35
C LEU A 173 -10.18 1.94 6.40
N GLY A 174 -10.16 1.69 5.09
CA GLY A 174 -10.30 2.74 4.06
C GLY A 174 -9.12 3.70 3.93
N LEU A 175 -8.08 3.55 4.76
CA LEU A 175 -6.82 4.30 4.75
C LEU A 175 -5.65 3.34 4.55
N GLU A 176 -4.57 3.80 3.93
CA GLU A 176 -3.37 2.99 3.71
C GLU A 176 -2.60 2.63 5.00
N SER A 177 -1.64 1.71 4.86
CA SER A 177 -0.75 1.29 5.94
C SER A 177 0.13 2.42 6.45
N THR A 178 0.43 2.42 7.74
CA THR A 178 1.50 3.25 8.32
C THR A 178 2.85 2.74 7.82
N VAL A 179 3.75 3.62 7.40
CA VAL A 179 5.06 3.24 6.85
C VAL A 179 6.17 3.74 7.76
N ILE A 180 7.00 2.83 8.25
CA ILE A 180 8.15 3.11 9.12
C ILE A 180 9.44 2.69 8.43
N ASP A 181 10.44 3.57 8.42
CA ASP A 181 11.81 3.23 8.05
C ASP A 181 12.60 2.74 9.25
N LEU A 182 13.13 1.52 9.13
CA LEU A 182 14.02 0.87 10.10
C LEU A 182 15.32 0.42 9.44
N SER A 183 15.63 0.93 8.25
CA SER A 183 16.87 0.64 7.52
C SER A 183 18.07 1.39 8.09
N GLY A 184 17.84 2.55 8.71
CA GLY A 184 18.83 3.39 9.36
C GLY A 184 19.03 3.10 10.86
N PRO A 185 19.86 3.92 11.53
CA PRO A 185 20.08 3.83 12.98
C PRO A 185 18.86 4.30 13.80
N GLU A 186 18.09 5.25 13.28
CA GLU A 186 16.92 5.82 13.94
C GLU A 186 15.64 5.46 13.18
N PRO A 187 14.57 5.02 13.88
CA PRO A 187 13.26 4.80 13.29
C PRO A 187 12.60 6.09 12.80
N LEU A 188 12.14 6.11 11.55
CA LEU A 188 11.44 7.26 10.96
C LEU A 188 10.01 6.93 10.55
N LEU A 189 9.05 7.80 10.86
CA LEU A 189 7.72 7.74 10.26
C LEU A 189 7.77 8.34 8.86
N LEU A 190 7.63 7.49 7.84
CA LEU A 190 7.62 7.94 6.44
C LEU A 190 6.23 8.35 5.96
N ARG A 191 5.19 7.66 6.44
CA ARG A 191 3.80 7.93 6.09
C ARG A 191 2.87 7.57 7.26
N PRO A 192 2.07 8.53 7.77
CA PRO A 192 0.96 8.23 8.66
C PRO A 192 -0.07 7.32 7.98
N GLY A 193 -0.65 6.38 8.71
CA GLY A 193 -1.65 5.47 8.19
C GLY A 193 -2.55 4.93 9.30
N ALA A 194 -3.09 3.73 9.11
CA ALA A 194 -4.07 3.19 10.04
C ALA A 194 -3.55 2.85 11.46
N ILE A 195 -2.23 2.79 11.67
CA ILE A 195 -1.63 2.62 13.00
C ILE A 195 -1.17 4.00 13.51
N PRO A 196 -1.69 4.48 14.65
CA PRO A 196 -1.25 5.71 15.28
C PRO A 196 0.25 5.68 15.63
N ARG A 197 0.89 6.85 15.55
CA ARG A 197 2.31 7.03 15.90
C ARG A 197 2.60 6.53 17.31
N GLU A 198 1.72 6.86 18.24
CA GLU A 198 1.88 6.61 19.67
C GLU A 198 1.94 5.10 19.97
N GLU A 199 1.15 4.29 19.25
CA GLU A 199 1.18 2.83 19.38
C GLU A 199 2.54 2.26 18.96
N ILE A 200 3.12 2.79 17.88
CA ILE A 200 4.44 2.35 17.39
C ILE A 200 5.54 2.78 18.36
N GLU A 201 5.50 4.03 18.83
CA GLU A 201 6.46 4.56 19.82
C GLU A 201 6.44 3.77 21.12
N ASN A 202 5.24 3.35 21.57
CA ASN A 202 5.07 2.52 22.76
C ASN A 202 5.75 1.14 22.61
N ILE A 203 5.61 0.48 21.45
CA ILE A 203 6.26 -0.83 21.19
C ILE A 203 7.79 -0.68 21.10
N LEU A 204 8.27 0.42 20.50
CA LEU A 204 9.70 0.70 20.39
C LEU A 204 10.33 1.18 21.69
N ALA A 205 9.52 1.70 22.64
CA ALA A 205 9.99 2.47 23.78
C ALA A 205 10.91 3.65 23.37
N ALA A 206 10.60 4.27 22.22
CA ALA A 206 11.37 5.35 21.63
C ALA A 206 10.47 6.25 20.75
N LYS A 207 10.85 7.51 20.60
CA LYS A 207 10.16 8.44 19.69
C LYS A 207 10.56 8.18 18.25
N LEU A 208 9.60 8.30 17.33
CA LEU A 208 9.87 8.21 15.90
C LEU A 208 10.32 9.59 15.40
N GLY A 209 11.39 9.62 14.60
CA GLY A 209 11.73 10.82 13.84
C GLY A 209 10.71 11.06 12.70
N ASP A 210 10.64 12.29 12.23
CA ASP A 210 9.96 12.60 10.98
C ASP A 210 10.94 12.47 9.82
N ALA A 211 10.48 11.96 8.67
CA ALA A 211 11.21 12.15 7.43
C ALA A 211 11.19 13.65 7.10
N THR A 212 12.19 14.41 7.57
CA THR A 212 12.37 15.80 7.16
C THR A 212 12.46 15.81 5.63
N THR A 213 11.53 16.50 4.96
CA THR A 213 11.68 16.81 3.53
C THR A 213 13.00 17.54 3.35
N PRO A 214 14.03 16.96 2.71
CA PRO A 214 15.14 17.77 2.26
C PRO A 214 14.54 18.76 1.26
N ASN A 215 14.97 20.01 1.31
CA ASN A 215 14.59 21.11 0.41
C ASN A 215 15.05 20.88 -1.05
N GLU A 216 15.11 19.63 -1.51
CA GLU A 216 15.48 19.22 -2.86
C GLU A 216 14.48 18.17 -3.36
N PRO A 217 14.11 18.17 -4.66
CA PRO A 217 13.25 17.18 -5.28
C PRO A 217 14.01 15.85 -5.40
N THR A 218 14.30 15.21 -4.26
CA THR A 218 14.96 13.91 -4.21
C THR A 218 13.91 12.81 -4.06
N SER A 219 14.15 11.71 -4.78
CA SER A 219 13.23 10.59 -4.97
C SER A 219 12.57 10.11 -3.66
N PRO A 220 11.26 9.81 -3.65
CA PRO A 220 10.55 9.37 -2.46
C PRO A 220 11.11 8.04 -1.93
N LEU A 221 11.34 7.97 -0.62
CA LEU A 221 11.82 6.76 0.08
C LEU A 221 10.70 5.71 0.25
N SER A 222 9.44 6.15 0.15
CA SER A 222 8.26 5.27 0.22
C SER A 222 7.07 5.85 -0.57
N PRO A 223 6.05 5.04 -0.91
CA PRO A 223 4.79 5.55 -1.43
C PRO A 223 4.16 6.58 -0.50
N GLY A 224 3.51 7.62 -1.03
CA GLY A 224 2.76 8.60 -0.23
C GLY A 224 3.47 9.92 0.03
N GLN A 225 4.76 10.04 -0.29
CA GLN A 225 5.57 11.21 0.11
C GLN A 225 5.61 12.36 -0.92
N LEU A 226 4.84 12.27 -2.00
CA LEU A 226 4.73 13.36 -2.98
C LEU A 226 3.73 14.43 -2.51
N ALA A 227 4.02 15.70 -2.80
CA ALA A 227 3.22 16.87 -2.38
C ALA A 227 1.73 16.82 -2.79
N SER A 228 1.38 16.00 -3.80
CA SER A 228 0.00 15.72 -4.19
C SER A 228 -0.16 14.22 -4.42
N HIS A 229 -0.57 13.50 -3.38
CA HIS A 229 -0.81 12.05 -3.44
C HIS A 229 -2.30 11.71 -3.66
N TYR A 230 -3.21 12.52 -3.12
CA TYR A 230 -4.67 12.45 -3.36
C TYR A 230 -5.17 13.81 -3.83
N ALA A 231 -5.63 13.86 -5.07
CA ALA A 231 -6.15 15.06 -5.72
C ALA A 231 -7.48 14.74 -6.39
N PRO A 232 -8.62 14.84 -5.67
CA PRO A 232 -9.92 14.77 -6.32
C PRO A 232 -10.04 15.92 -7.34
N ARG A 233 -10.93 15.76 -8.32
CA ARG A 233 -11.20 16.83 -9.31
C ARG A 233 -11.84 18.06 -8.67
N ALA A 234 -12.59 17.86 -7.58
CA ALA A 234 -13.17 18.94 -6.80
C ALA A 234 -12.09 19.64 -5.97
N ARG A 235 -12.21 20.96 -5.80
CA ARG A 235 -11.37 21.70 -4.84
C ARG A 235 -11.72 21.26 -3.42
N VAL A 236 -10.71 21.07 -2.59
CA VAL A 236 -10.86 20.68 -1.19
C VAL A 236 -10.30 21.78 -0.32
N ARG A 237 -11.04 22.18 0.71
CA ARG A 237 -10.55 22.97 1.83
C ARG A 237 -10.82 22.22 3.13
N LEU A 238 -9.84 22.23 4.02
CA LEU A 238 -9.94 21.63 5.34
C LEU A 238 -10.29 22.69 6.36
N GLU A 239 -10.73 22.26 7.55
CA GLU A 239 -11.08 23.14 8.68
C GLU A 239 -12.14 24.19 8.30
N ALA A 240 -13.06 23.80 7.42
CA ALA A 240 -14.17 24.64 7.00
C ALA A 240 -15.03 25.01 8.21
N THR A 241 -15.22 26.31 8.45
CA THR A 241 -16.09 26.83 9.51
C THR A 241 -17.50 27.20 9.03
N CYS A 242 -17.71 27.21 7.71
CA CYS A 242 -18.99 27.44 7.02
C CYS A 242 -19.04 26.56 5.76
N VAL A 243 -20.17 26.50 5.05
CA VAL A 243 -20.30 25.88 3.70
C VAL A 243 -20.73 26.95 2.70
N GLU A 244 -19.95 27.15 1.62
CA GLU A 244 -20.24 28.13 0.58
C GLU A 244 -21.19 27.55 -0.49
N PRO A 245 -21.95 28.40 -1.23
CA PRO A 245 -22.80 27.94 -2.31
C PRO A 245 -22.04 27.09 -3.36
N GLY A 246 -22.53 25.89 -3.62
CA GLY A 246 -21.91 24.94 -4.56
C GLY A 246 -20.87 24.00 -3.94
N GLU A 247 -20.62 24.11 -2.64
CA GLU A 247 -19.80 23.15 -1.91
C GLU A 247 -20.62 21.97 -1.37
N ALA A 248 -19.96 20.83 -1.20
CA ALA A 248 -20.46 19.70 -0.43
C ALA A 248 -19.64 19.57 0.86
N LEU A 249 -20.30 19.36 1.99
CA LEU A 249 -19.63 19.19 3.29
C LEU A 249 -19.38 17.72 3.59
N LEU A 250 -18.12 17.39 3.89
CA LEU A 250 -17.73 16.16 4.54
C LEU A 250 -17.30 16.49 5.98
N ALA A 251 -18.19 16.25 6.95
CA ALA A 251 -17.93 16.49 8.36
C ALA A 251 -17.59 15.18 9.08
N PHE A 252 -16.64 15.24 10.03
CA PHE A 252 -16.31 14.14 10.92
C PHE A 252 -16.93 14.40 12.30
N GLY A 253 -17.72 13.44 12.80
CA GLY A 253 -18.48 13.61 14.05
C GLY A 253 -19.80 14.36 13.86
N GLY A 254 -20.71 14.24 14.83
CA GLY A 254 -22.11 14.69 14.72
C GLY A 254 -22.34 16.20 14.87
N ASN A 255 -21.32 17.04 14.77
CA ASN A 255 -21.48 18.49 14.93
C ASN A 255 -21.76 19.15 13.58
N PRO A 256 -22.98 19.68 13.33
CA PRO A 256 -23.27 20.38 12.10
C PRO A 256 -22.49 21.70 12.04
N LEU A 257 -21.95 22.04 10.86
CA LEU A 257 -21.45 23.39 10.59
C LEU A 257 -22.64 24.35 10.38
N PRO A 258 -22.52 25.63 10.80
CA PRO A 258 -23.60 26.61 10.66
C PRO A 258 -23.78 27.04 9.21
N THR A 259 -24.54 26.25 8.43
CA THR A 259 -25.30 26.63 7.22
C THR A 259 -26.13 25.46 6.65
N GLN A 260 -26.55 24.50 7.49
CA GLN A 260 -27.63 23.56 7.11
C GLN A 260 -29.01 24.16 7.40
#